data_AF-A0A917NCI9-F1
#
_entry.id   AF-A0A917NCI9-F1
#
_cell.length_a   1.000
_cell.length_b   1.000
_cell.length_c   1.000
_cell.angle_alpha   90.00
_cell.angle_beta   90.00
_cell.angle_gamma   90.00
#
_symmetry.space_group_name_H-M   'P 1'
#
loop_
_entity.id
_entity.type
_entity.pdbx_description
1 polymer ?
#
loop_
_entity_poly.entity_id
_entity_poly.type
_entity_poly.pdbx_seq_one_letter_code
_entity_poly.pdbx_strand_id
1 'polypeptide(L)' 'MTHILETIPNDAELEAMACPKNQNKQKMLEKKRSAKRRLESMLDDIQLKRAIGADADLDYF' A
#
# COMPACT_ATOMS: atom_id res chain seq x y z
N MET A 1 -9.33 -7.29 -31.34
CA MET A 1 -9.04 -7.53 -29.92
C MET A 1 -7.75 -6.82 -29.58
N THR A 2 -7.80 -5.74 -28.80
CA THR A 2 -6.60 -5.00 -28.35
C THR A 2 -5.96 -5.77 -27.20
N HIS A 3 -4.82 -6.40 -27.47
CA HIS A 3 -4.00 -7.03 -26.42
C HIS A 3 -3.40 -5.91 -25.56
N ILE A 4 -4.05 -5.60 -24.44
CA ILE A 4 -3.45 -4.75 -23.41
C ILE A 4 -2.36 -5.58 -22.77
N LEU A 5 -1.12 -5.40 -23.26
CA LEU A 5 0.06 -5.87 -22.56
C LEU A 5 0.14 -5.06 -21.26
N GLU A 6 -0.30 -5.64 -20.14
CA GLU A 6 -0.06 -5.11 -18.81
C GLU A 6 1.43 -5.24 -18.50
N THR A 7 2.24 -4.39 -19.11
CA THR A 7 3.67 -4.27 -18.80
C THR A 7 3.80 -3.70 -17.40
N ILE A 8 4.27 -4.54 -16.47
CA ILE A 8 4.66 -4.09 -15.13
C ILE A 8 5.83 -3.12 -15.32
N PRO A 9 5.71 -1.85 -14.90
CA PRO A 9 6.78 -0.87 -15.07
C PRO A 9 8.04 -1.31 -14.35
N ASN A 10 9.19 -1.15 -15.00
CA ASN A 10 10.48 -1.51 -14.40
C ASN A 10 10.85 -0.51 -13.29
N ASP A 11 11.77 -0.88 -12.39
CA ASP A 11 12.14 -0.07 -11.21
C ASP A 11 12.58 1.36 -11.56
N ALA A 12 13.27 1.54 -12.69
CA ALA A 12 13.64 2.86 -13.20
C ALA A 12 12.44 3.70 -13.68
N GLU A 13 11.42 3.05 -14.24
CA GLU A 13 10.17 3.69 -14.66
C GLU A 13 9.31 4.02 -13.44
N LEU A 14 9.29 3.13 -12.44
CA LEU A 14 8.68 3.38 -11.14
C LEU A 14 9.35 4.56 -10.44
N GLU A 15 10.68 4.68 -10.46
CA GLU A 15 11.40 5.83 -9.93
C GLU A 15 11.12 7.11 -10.72
N ALA A 16 11.09 7.06 -12.05
CA ALA A 16 10.74 8.22 -12.87
C ALA A 16 9.29 8.70 -12.60
N MET A 17 8.37 7.77 -12.36
CA MET A 17 7.00 8.07 -11.91
C MET A 17 6.97 8.57 -10.45
N ALA A 18 7.88 8.08 -9.60
CA ALA A 18 7.97 8.39 -8.18
C ALA A 18 8.83 9.62 -7.84
N CYS A 19 9.57 10.18 -8.80
CA CYS A 19 10.36 11.42 -8.65
C CYS A 19 9.61 12.60 -9.32
N PRO A 20 8.55 13.12 -8.69
CA PRO A 20 7.90 14.29 -9.23
C PRO A 20 8.82 15.50 -9.09
N LYS A 21 9.10 16.18 -10.20
CA LYS A 21 9.71 17.53 -10.22
C LYS A 21 8.85 18.61 -9.51
N ASN A 22 7.82 18.24 -8.77
CA ASN A 22 6.82 19.11 -8.15
C ASN A 22 6.61 18.72 -6.68
N GLN A 23 6.94 19.64 -5.77
CA GLN A 23 6.84 19.47 -4.31
C GLN A 23 5.47 18.99 -3.83
N ASN A 24 4.38 19.34 -4.52
CA ASN A 24 3.03 18.91 -4.16
C ASN A 24 2.81 17.41 -4.36
N LYS A 25 3.38 16.84 -5.43
CA LYS A 25 3.32 15.40 -5.70
C LYS A 25 4.22 14.62 -4.72
N GLN A 26 5.34 15.20 -4.29
CA GLN A 26 6.19 14.60 -3.25
C GLN A 26 5.46 14.50 -1.91
N LYS A 27 4.81 15.57 -1.47
CA LYS A 27 3.97 15.57 -0.25
C LYS A 27 2.83 14.55 -0.34
N MET A 28 2.19 14.42 -1.51
CA MET A 28 1.15 13.41 -1.73
C MET A 28 1.69 11.99 -1.66
N LEU A 29 2.87 11.75 -2.22
CA LEU A 29 3.53 10.45 -2.18
C LEU A 29 3.93 10.07 -0.75
N GLU A 30 4.44 11.02 0.04
CA GLU A 30 4.73 10.81 1.46
C GLU A 30 3.48 10.49 2.26
N LYS A 31 2.37 11.20 2.03
CA LYS A 31 1.08 10.90 2.66
C LYS A 31 0.61 9.49 2.30
N LYS A 32 0.70 9.09 1.02
CA LYS A 32 0.36 7.72 0.58
C LYS A 32 1.25 6.66 1.24
N ARG A 33 2.57 6.89 1.31
CA ARG A 33 3.51 5.97 1.97
C ARG A 33 3.24 5.84 3.47
N SER A 34 2.86 6.94 4.13
CA SER A 34 2.49 6.94 5.56
C SER A 34 1.19 6.17 5.80
N ALA A 35 0.16 6.39 4.97
CA ALA A 35 -1.10 5.66 5.05
C ALA A 35 -0.90 4.15 4.81
N LYS A 36 -0.12 3.79 3.78
CA LYS A 36 0.22 2.40 3.47
C LYS A 36 0.88 1.70 4.68
N ARG A 37 1.90 2.31 5.28
CA ARG A 37 2.57 1.75 6.47
C ARG A 37 1.63 1.52 7.64
N ARG A 38 0.69 2.44 7.89
CA ARG A 38 -0.32 2.27 8.96
C ARG A 38 -1.26 1.11 8.66
N LEU A 39 -1.74 1.00 7.43
CA LEU A 39 -2.62 -0.09 7.03
C LEU A 39 -1.92 -1.44 7.07
N GLU A 40 -0.66 -1.52 6.65
CA GLU A 40 0.16 -2.74 6.76
C GLU A 40 0.35 -3.13 8.23
N SER A 41 0.70 -2.19 9.12
CA SER A 41 0.82 -2.47 10.55
C SER A 41 -0.49 -2.98 11.16
N MET A 42 -1.64 -2.39 10.80
CA MET A 42 -2.94 -2.86 11.27
C MET A 42 -3.29 -4.26 10.73
N LEU A 43 -2.91 -4.54 9.49
CA LEU A 43 -3.10 -5.86 8.89
C LEU A 43 -2.24 -6.91 9.60
N ASP A 44 -0.97 -6.60 9.88
CA ASP A 44 -0.06 -7.47 10.62
C ASP A 44 -0.60 -7.76 12.03
N ASP A 45 -1.13 -6.73 12.72
CA ASP A 45 -1.76 -6.90 14.04
C ASP A 45 -2.99 -7.81 13.98
N ILE A 46 -3.84 -7.65 12.95
CA ILE A 46 -5.02 -8.51 12.75
C ILE A 46 -4.59 -9.94 12.43
N GLN A 47 -3.59 -10.12 11.56
CA GLN A 47 -3.05 -11.43 11.21
C GLN A 47 -2.42 -12.12 12.43
N LEU A 48 -1.71 -11.36 13.26
CA LEU A 48 -1.15 -11.85 14.51
C LEU A 48 -2.25 -12.28 15.50
N LYS A 49 -3.31 -11.47 15.67
CA LYS A 49 -4.47 -11.83 16.50
C LYS A 49 -5.15 -13.11 16.02
N ARG A 50 -5.36 -13.25 14.71
CA ARG A 50 -5.88 -14.48 14.08
C ARG A 50 -4.98 -15.67 14.37
N ALA A 51 -3.66 -15.52 14.17
CA ALA A 51 -2.69 -16.59 14.37
C ALA A 51 -2.58 -17.07 15.83
N ILE A 52 -2.82 -16.17 16.79
CA ILE A 52 -2.82 -16.49 18.23
C ILE A 52 -4.18 -17.05 18.67
N GLY A 53 -5.19 -17.09 17.79
CA GLY A 53 -6.54 -17.59 18.11
C GLY A 53 -7.36 -16.61 18.94
N ALA A 54 -7.03 -15.32 18.92
CA ALA A 54 -7.79 -14.25 19.57
C ALA A 54 -9.03 -13.81 18.77
N ASP A 55 -9.57 -14.70 17.92
CA ASP A 55 -10.69 -14.46 17.00
C ASP A 55 -12.08 -14.51 17.69
N ALA A 56 -12.16 -14.40 19.01
CA ALA A 56 -13.44 -14.48 19.72
C ALA A 56 -14.26 -13.17 19.73
N ASP A 57 -13.65 -12.00 19.52
CA ASP A 57 -14.34 -10.71 19.76
C ASP A 57 -14.16 -9.68 18.61
N LEU A 58 -14.24 -10.13 17.36
CA LEU A 58 -14.49 -9.22 16.22
C LEU A 58 -15.96 -9.28 15.79
N ASP A 59 -16.86 -9.34 16.78
CA ASP A 59 -18.25 -8.93 16.60
C ASP A 59 -18.28 -7.39 16.51
N TYR A 60 -18.15 -6.87 15.29
CA TYR A 60 -18.47 -5.47 14.97
C TYR A 60 -19.86 -5.42 14.33
N PHE A 61 -20.87 -5.16 15.17
CA PHE A 61 -21.99 -4.26 14.87
C PHE A 61 -21.85 -3.02 15.74
#